data_AF-A0A8K0K0N1-F1
#
_entry.id   AF-A0A8K0K0N1-F1
#
_cell.length_a   1.000
_cell.length_b   1.000
_cell.length_c   1.000
_cell.angle_alpha   90.00
_cell.angle_beta   90.00
_cell.angle_gamma   90.00
#
_symmetry.space_group_name_H-M   'P 1'
#
loop_
_entity.id
_entity.type
_entity.pdbx_description
1 polymer ?
#
loop_
_entity_poly.entity_id
_entity_poly.type
_entity_poly.pdbx_seq_one_letter_code
_entity_poly.pdbx_strand_id
1 'polypeptide(L)'
;MPLSKLQSALGLEDSCSKGYFPNFFNTLENARYVGEIPPIHIYGVDSMSTREKDIFLKWYEDLSSSGYIFNMADEIRKYCIQDVRILWSACLRFREIFRASTQVDPFREAITIASAYMRVFRKTSLKPETVGVVPPRRSPIAESPLWLVWEERQRGTAIAHAGNGREARVMGRKVDGLVRNTVLEFHGCFFHGPNDTMGGRYEATMRKTVFLRQSGYEVIEKWECEFERQILEDAASSAFVAGNPLSQIDVFLNQKLVTPPSHAYPSRLLNYGPAAKTTHLTSALWYGDTPGFMDDCVNNTGAGLRCSFTAGGKEGEVMGHLHCDLFN
;
A
#
# COMPACT_ATOMS: atom_id res chain seq x y z
N MET A 1 10.22 -8.34 3.75
CA MET A 1 10.67 -9.11 2.56
C MET A 1 12.03 -9.74 2.88
N PRO A 2 12.31 -11.01 2.51
CA PRO A 2 13.65 -11.60 2.67
C PRO A 2 14.72 -10.87 1.83
N LEU A 3 15.96 -10.83 2.32
CA LEU A 3 17.06 -10.10 1.67
C LEU A 3 17.36 -10.59 0.24
N SER A 4 17.28 -11.91 0.02
CA SER A 4 17.46 -12.53 -1.30
C SER A 4 16.43 -12.05 -2.34
N LYS A 5 15.25 -11.61 -1.90
CA LYS A 5 14.19 -11.12 -2.80
C LYS A 5 14.28 -9.62 -3.07
N LEU A 6 15.12 -8.88 -2.33
CA LEU A 6 15.30 -7.43 -2.54
C LEU A 6 15.99 -7.14 -3.86
N GLN A 7 16.99 -7.94 -4.25
CA GLN A 7 17.75 -7.74 -5.49
C GLN A 7 16.84 -7.82 -6.71
N SER A 8 16.03 -8.89 -6.81
CA SER A 8 15.04 -9.04 -7.88
C SER A 8 13.96 -7.96 -7.84
N ALA A 9 13.50 -7.57 -6.64
CA ALA A 9 12.46 -6.56 -6.49
C ALA A 9 12.93 -5.15 -6.89
N LEU A 10 14.22 -4.85 -6.78
CA LEU A 10 14.79 -3.53 -7.08
C LEU A 10 15.53 -3.47 -8.43
N GLY A 11 15.53 -4.58 -9.18
CA GLY A 11 16.24 -4.68 -10.45
C GLY A 11 17.76 -4.48 -10.29
N LEU A 12 18.31 -4.88 -9.14
CA LEU A 12 19.76 -4.89 -8.95
C LEU A 12 20.31 -6.11 -9.69
N GLU A 13 21.24 -5.90 -10.64
CA GLU A 13 21.92 -6.99 -11.35
C GLU A 13 22.47 -8.02 -10.35
N ASP A 14 22.41 -9.31 -10.72
CA ASP A 14 22.88 -10.49 -9.96
C ASP A 14 24.40 -10.50 -9.66
N SER A 15 25.05 -9.34 -9.66
CA SER A 15 26.43 -9.09 -9.23
C SER A 15 26.77 -9.58 -7.82
N CYS A 16 25.76 -10.03 -7.05
CA CYS A 16 25.90 -10.72 -5.78
C CYS A 16 24.87 -11.84 -5.69
N SER A 17 25.05 -12.95 -6.40
CA SER A 17 24.28 -14.17 -6.09
C SER A 17 24.51 -14.50 -4.61
N LYS A 18 23.46 -14.42 -3.81
CA LYS A 18 23.55 -14.71 -2.38
C LYS A 18 23.97 -16.18 -2.23
N GLY A 19 25.17 -16.41 -1.69
CA GLY A 19 25.62 -17.76 -1.37
C GLY A 19 24.81 -18.36 -0.23
N TYR A 20 24.94 -19.66 -0.01
CA TYR A 20 24.29 -20.35 1.11
C TYR A 20 25.23 -20.45 2.30
N PHE A 21 24.73 -20.13 3.48
CA PHE A 21 25.49 -20.20 4.73
C PHE A 21 24.87 -21.24 5.69
N PRO A 22 25.70 -22.09 6.34
CA PRO A 22 25.21 -23.15 7.20
C PRO A 22 24.79 -22.60 8.57
N ASN A 23 23.58 -22.04 8.65
CA ASN A 23 23.09 -21.33 9.83
C ASN A 23 23.12 -22.17 11.11
N PHE A 24 22.83 -23.47 11.04
CA PHE A 24 22.88 -24.36 12.21
C PHE A 24 24.30 -24.77 12.61
N PHE A 25 25.30 -24.50 11.77
CA PHE A 25 26.71 -24.73 12.09
C PHE A 25 27.32 -23.57 12.88
N ASN A 26 26.63 -22.42 12.93
CA ASN A 26 27.11 -21.21 13.57
C ASN A 26 27.01 -21.30 15.11
N THR A 27 27.94 -22.02 15.70
CA THR A 27 28.08 -22.21 17.14
C THR A 27 29.48 -21.77 17.60
N LEU A 28 29.63 -21.50 18.91
CA LEU A 28 30.94 -21.15 19.49
C LEU A 28 31.97 -22.27 19.31
N GLU A 29 31.53 -23.53 19.35
CA GLU A 29 32.38 -24.71 19.15
C GLU A 29 32.98 -24.74 17.74
N ASN A 30 32.17 -24.37 16.73
CA ASN A 30 32.57 -24.37 15.33
C ASN A 30 33.25 -23.07 14.88
N ALA A 31 33.40 -22.07 15.77
CA ALA A 31 33.90 -20.73 15.39
C ALA A 31 35.31 -20.73 14.76
N ARG A 32 36.12 -21.76 15.06
CA ARG A 32 37.47 -21.95 14.50
C ARG A 32 37.55 -23.14 13.54
N TYR A 33 36.41 -23.68 13.12
CA TYR A 33 36.37 -24.85 12.24
C TYR A 33 36.97 -24.53 10.87
N VAL A 34 37.88 -25.39 10.44
CA VAL A 34 38.46 -25.43 9.10
C VAL A 34 38.46 -26.88 8.65
N GLY A 35 37.75 -27.22 7.59
CA GLY A 35 37.61 -28.60 7.16
C GLY A 35 36.66 -28.78 5.98
N GLU A 36 36.06 -29.96 5.89
CA GLU A 36 35.06 -30.29 4.86
C GLU A 36 33.82 -29.41 4.98
N ILE A 37 33.10 -29.26 3.88
CA ILE A 37 31.84 -28.53 3.85
C ILE A 37 30.81 -29.15 4.82
N PRO A 38 30.08 -28.35 5.62
CA PRO A 38 29.08 -28.88 6.53
C PRO A 38 28.00 -29.72 5.81
N PRO A 39 27.37 -30.69 6.49
CA PRO A 39 26.31 -31.50 5.90
C PRO A 39 25.10 -30.67 5.45
N ILE A 40 24.41 -31.12 4.38
CA ILE A 40 23.27 -30.40 3.79
C ILE A 40 22.17 -29.98 4.78
N HIS A 41 21.84 -30.80 5.78
CA HIS A 41 20.76 -30.52 6.72
C HIS A 41 21.05 -29.30 7.61
N ILE A 42 22.33 -28.96 7.79
CA ILE A 42 22.80 -27.82 8.59
C ILE A 42 22.49 -26.47 7.92
N TYR A 43 22.15 -26.47 6.63
CA TYR A 43 21.77 -25.27 5.87
C TYR A 43 20.26 -24.95 5.97
N GLY A 44 19.46 -25.77 6.66
CA GLY A 44 18.02 -25.52 6.80
C GLY A 44 17.21 -25.83 5.54
N VAL A 45 17.66 -26.82 4.78
CA VAL A 45 17.06 -27.26 3.49
C VAL A 45 15.57 -27.61 3.62
N ASP A 46 15.13 -28.06 4.80
CA ASP A 46 13.72 -28.42 5.05
C ASP A 46 12.76 -27.21 5.00
N SER A 47 13.30 -26.00 5.17
CA SER A 47 12.52 -24.76 5.10
C SER A 47 12.48 -24.14 3.69
N MET A 48 13.20 -24.71 2.73
CA MET A 48 13.28 -24.20 1.35
C MET A 48 12.10 -24.69 0.51
N SER A 49 11.65 -23.87 -0.45
CA SER A 49 10.71 -24.33 -1.47
C SER A 49 11.37 -25.34 -2.41
N THR A 50 10.58 -26.16 -3.14
CA THR A 50 11.10 -27.16 -4.09
C THR A 50 12.11 -26.57 -5.08
N ARG A 51 11.79 -25.40 -5.64
CA ARG A 51 12.67 -24.70 -6.59
C ARG A 51 13.97 -24.21 -5.95
N GLU A 52 13.90 -23.67 -4.74
CA GLU A 52 15.09 -23.20 -4.01
C GLU A 52 15.99 -24.36 -3.59
N LYS A 53 15.38 -25.50 -3.26
CA LYS A 53 16.09 -26.74 -2.91
C LYS A 53 16.86 -27.31 -4.10
N ASP A 54 16.29 -27.31 -5.30
CA ASP A 54 16.99 -27.76 -6.51
C ASP A 54 18.22 -26.90 -6.81
N ILE A 55 18.09 -25.58 -6.67
CA ILE A 55 19.21 -24.63 -6.86
C ILE A 55 20.29 -24.87 -5.80
N PHE A 56 19.89 -25.07 -4.53
CA PHE A 56 20.80 -25.36 -3.43
C PHE A 56 21.59 -26.65 -3.63
N LEU A 57 20.91 -27.74 -4.00
CA LEU A 57 21.55 -29.05 -4.17
C LEU A 57 22.62 -29.01 -5.26
N LYS A 58 22.34 -28.34 -6.38
CA LYS A 58 23.32 -28.13 -7.45
C LYS A 58 24.53 -27.34 -6.97
N TRP A 59 24.30 -26.22 -6.26
CA TRP A 59 25.38 -25.43 -5.67
C TRP A 59 26.24 -26.24 -4.68
N TYR A 60 25.61 -27.08 -3.86
CA TYR A 60 26.30 -27.90 -2.87
C TYR A 60 27.16 -28.98 -3.52
N GLU A 61 26.62 -29.65 -4.55
CA GLU A 61 27.34 -30.67 -5.31
C GLU A 61 28.56 -30.10 -6.04
N ASP A 62 28.40 -28.93 -6.68
CA ASP A 62 29.49 -28.21 -7.34
C ASP A 62 30.59 -27.81 -6.33
N LEU A 63 30.21 -27.28 -5.17
CA LEU A 63 31.14 -26.85 -4.14
C LEU A 63 31.86 -28.04 -3.48
N SER A 64 31.14 -29.12 -3.19
CA SER A 64 31.71 -30.35 -2.62
C SER A 64 32.68 -31.03 -3.58
N SER A 65 32.37 -31.05 -4.89
CA SER A 65 33.21 -31.67 -5.92
C SER A 65 34.50 -30.90 -6.20
N SER A 66 34.54 -29.60 -5.86
CA SER A 66 35.71 -28.75 -6.08
C SER A 66 36.85 -28.96 -5.08
N GLY A 67 36.66 -29.78 -4.04
CA GLY A 67 37.63 -29.94 -2.94
C GLY A 67 37.73 -28.69 -2.05
N TYR A 68 36.66 -27.89 -1.99
CA TYR A 68 36.62 -26.65 -1.24
C TYR A 68 36.76 -26.88 0.27
N ILE A 69 37.71 -26.17 0.90
CA ILE A 69 37.92 -26.19 2.35
C ILE A 69 37.09 -25.08 2.98
N PHE A 70 36.11 -25.48 3.78
CA PHE A 70 35.25 -24.56 4.52
C PHE A 70 36.00 -24.01 5.74
N ASN A 71 36.18 -22.69 5.78
CA ASN A 71 36.69 -21.95 6.93
C ASN A 71 35.57 -21.11 7.53
N MET A 72 35.12 -21.47 8.74
CA MET A 72 33.99 -20.81 9.39
C MET A 72 34.21 -19.30 9.57
N ALA A 73 35.41 -18.88 9.95
CA ALA A 73 35.72 -17.47 10.21
C ALA A 73 35.69 -16.61 8.93
N ASP A 74 36.13 -17.18 7.81
CA ASP A 74 36.11 -16.48 6.53
C ASP A 74 34.70 -16.48 5.92
N GLU A 75 33.98 -17.60 6.00
CA GLU A 75 32.64 -17.73 5.43
C GLU A 75 31.61 -16.87 6.16
N ILE A 76 31.63 -16.83 7.51
CA ILE A 76 30.73 -15.95 8.25
C ILE A 76 31.02 -14.47 7.95
N ARG A 77 32.29 -14.10 7.80
CA ARG A 77 32.68 -12.73 7.44
C ARG A 77 32.17 -12.37 6.04
N LYS A 78 32.40 -13.24 5.05
CA LYS A 78 31.93 -13.04 3.67
C LYS A 78 30.41 -12.92 3.64
N TYR A 79 29.70 -13.81 4.31
CA TYR A 79 28.23 -13.80 4.40
C TYR A 79 27.70 -12.48 4.99
N CYS A 80 28.22 -12.06 6.15
CA CYS A 80 27.81 -10.81 6.78
C CYS A 80 28.09 -9.57 5.91
N ILE A 81 29.27 -9.51 5.28
CA ILE A 81 29.61 -8.40 4.36
C ILE A 81 28.64 -8.38 3.17
N GLN A 82 28.34 -9.55 2.60
CA GLN A 82 27.41 -9.66 1.48
C GLN A 82 26.00 -9.20 1.87
N ASP A 83 25.50 -9.62 3.02
CA ASP A 83 24.17 -9.22 3.51
C ASP A 83 24.07 -7.70 3.73
N VAL A 84 25.08 -7.09 4.33
CA VAL A 84 25.12 -5.62 4.51
C VAL A 84 25.22 -4.90 3.17
N ARG A 85 26.00 -5.41 2.21
CA ARG A 85 26.11 -4.82 0.86
C ARG A 85 24.79 -4.89 0.11
N ILE A 86 24.10 -6.02 0.15
CA ILE A 86 22.79 -6.17 -0.51
C ILE A 86 21.79 -5.20 0.12
N LEU A 87 21.74 -5.12 1.45
CA LEU A 87 20.84 -4.20 2.15
C LEU A 87 21.17 -2.74 1.80
N TRP A 88 22.44 -2.37 1.80
CA TRP A 88 22.90 -1.03 1.45
C TRP A 88 22.49 -0.64 0.03
N SER A 89 22.81 -1.48 -0.95
CA SER A 89 22.43 -1.26 -2.35
C SER A 89 20.93 -1.17 -2.54
N ALA A 90 20.17 -2.02 -1.83
CA ALA A 90 18.71 -1.99 -1.86
C ALA A 90 18.16 -0.67 -1.29
N CYS A 91 18.67 -0.22 -0.15
CA CYS A 91 18.26 1.06 0.45
C CYS A 91 18.59 2.24 -0.46
N LEU A 92 19.77 2.27 -1.09
CA LEU A 92 20.12 3.33 -2.03
C LEU A 92 19.16 3.37 -3.22
N ARG A 93 18.87 2.21 -3.82
CA ARG A 93 17.97 2.12 -4.96
C ARG A 93 16.53 2.49 -4.59
N PHE A 94 16.06 2.03 -3.44
CA PHE A 94 14.75 2.42 -2.92
C PHE A 94 14.66 3.94 -2.69
N ARG A 95 15.69 4.54 -2.07
CA ARG A 95 15.76 5.99 -1.85
C ARG A 95 15.67 6.76 -3.16
N GLU A 96 16.40 6.33 -4.18
CA GLU A 96 16.42 6.95 -5.51
C GLU A 96 15.02 6.92 -6.15
N ILE A 97 14.41 5.74 -6.24
CA ILE A 97 13.08 5.55 -6.83
C ILE A 97 12.04 6.37 -6.06
N PHE A 98 12.02 6.26 -4.73
CA PHE A 98 11.03 6.93 -3.90
C PHE A 98 11.12 8.46 -4.00
N ARG A 99 12.34 9.01 -3.99
CA ARG A 99 12.55 10.46 -4.15
C ARG A 99 12.15 10.95 -5.54
N ALA A 100 12.46 10.18 -6.58
CA ALA A 100 12.08 10.51 -7.94
C ALA A 100 10.55 10.59 -8.11
N SER A 101 9.81 9.68 -7.48
CA SER A 101 8.34 9.63 -7.58
C SER A 101 7.62 10.63 -6.66
N THR A 102 8.18 10.96 -5.49
CA THR A 102 7.41 11.62 -4.42
C THR A 102 8.02 12.92 -3.89
N GLN A 103 9.26 13.24 -4.25
CA GLN A 103 10.02 14.38 -3.70
C GLN A 103 10.18 14.37 -2.16
N VAL A 104 9.99 13.22 -1.52
CA VAL A 104 10.25 12.98 -0.09
C VAL A 104 11.40 12.01 0.04
N ASP A 105 12.34 12.28 0.95
CA ASP A 105 13.41 11.35 1.27
C ASP A 105 12.94 10.34 2.34
N PRO A 106 12.78 9.05 1.99
CA PRO A 106 12.17 8.07 2.88
C PRO A 106 13.04 7.71 4.09
N PHE A 107 14.33 8.08 4.10
CA PHE A 107 15.25 7.78 5.20
C PHE A 107 15.63 9.01 6.03
N ARG A 108 15.58 10.21 5.44
CA ARG A 108 15.85 11.45 6.18
C ARG A 108 14.61 11.99 6.89
N GLU A 109 13.47 11.87 6.25
CA GLU A 109 12.24 12.48 6.75
C GLU A 109 11.41 11.47 7.56
N ALA A 110 11.61 10.17 7.35
CA ALA A 110 10.84 9.13 8.01
C ALA A 110 11.71 7.98 8.51
N ILE A 111 11.24 7.31 9.57
CA ILE A 111 11.86 6.11 10.13
C ILE A 111 11.24 4.84 9.52
N THR A 112 9.98 4.92 9.08
CA THR A 112 9.23 3.80 8.52
C THR A 112 8.64 4.15 7.16
N ILE A 113 8.42 3.15 6.30
CA ILE A 113 7.78 3.36 4.99
C ILE A 113 6.37 3.97 5.11
N ALA A 114 5.64 3.62 6.17
CA ALA A 114 4.32 4.19 6.44
C ALA A 114 4.40 5.68 6.78
N SER A 115 5.37 6.08 7.61
CA SER A 115 5.63 7.49 7.92
C SER A 115 6.09 8.25 6.67
N ALA A 116 6.95 7.66 5.83
CA ALA A 116 7.38 8.25 4.57
C ALA A 116 6.18 8.52 3.66
N TYR A 117 5.30 7.54 3.51
CA TYR A 117 4.09 7.69 2.71
C TYR A 117 3.13 8.74 3.27
N MET A 118 2.94 8.77 4.59
CA MET A 118 2.12 9.80 5.23
C MET A 118 2.65 11.20 4.93
N ARG A 119 3.98 11.38 4.90
CA ARG A 119 4.60 12.65 4.49
C ARG A 119 4.32 12.99 3.02
N VAL A 120 4.40 12.00 2.13
CA VAL A 120 4.02 12.18 0.72
C VAL A 120 2.58 12.66 0.62
N PHE A 121 1.65 11.95 1.24
CA PHE A 121 0.23 12.32 1.27
C PHE A 121 0.00 13.74 1.79
N ARG A 122 0.65 14.11 2.90
CA ARG A 122 0.56 15.46 3.48
C ARG A 122 1.12 16.55 2.55
N LYS A 123 2.15 16.24 1.77
CA LYS A 123 2.82 17.19 0.86
C LYS A 123 2.11 17.35 -0.48
N THR A 124 1.55 16.26 -1.03
CA THR A 124 1.02 16.25 -2.40
C THR A 124 -0.50 16.21 -2.48
N SER A 125 -1.18 15.65 -1.48
CA SER A 125 -2.61 15.33 -1.56
C SER A 125 -3.47 16.04 -0.51
N LEU A 126 -2.91 16.40 0.65
CA LEU A 126 -3.65 17.10 1.69
C LEU A 126 -3.87 18.57 1.30
N LYS A 127 -5.14 18.92 1.05
CA LYS A 127 -5.51 20.31 0.74
C LYS A 127 -5.39 21.17 2.01
N PRO A 128 -5.01 22.45 1.89
CA PRO A 128 -5.08 23.38 3.01
C PRO A 128 -6.46 23.31 3.65
N GLU A 129 -6.51 23.43 4.98
CA GLU A 129 -7.78 23.58 5.69
C GLU A 129 -8.73 22.35 5.62
N THR A 130 -8.16 21.17 5.34
CA THR A 130 -8.88 19.90 5.22
C THR A 130 -8.32 18.84 6.15
N VAL A 131 -9.20 17.94 6.60
CA VAL A 131 -8.81 16.84 7.49
C VAL A 131 -9.13 15.51 6.86
N GLY A 132 -8.12 14.63 6.92
CA GLY A 132 -8.26 13.24 6.55
C GLY A 132 -9.14 12.50 7.54
N VAL A 133 -10.32 12.07 7.10
CA VAL A 133 -11.18 11.18 7.88
C VAL A 133 -10.78 9.74 7.57
N VAL A 134 -10.41 9.00 8.61
CA VAL A 134 -10.27 7.54 8.53
C VAL A 134 -11.65 6.95 8.86
N PRO A 135 -12.39 6.36 7.91
CA PRO A 135 -13.71 5.84 8.20
C PRO A 135 -13.63 4.67 9.20
N PRO A 136 -14.55 4.59 10.18
CA PRO A 136 -14.53 3.60 11.28
C PRO A 136 -14.72 2.15 10.82
N ARG A 137 -15.12 1.95 9.55
CA ARG A 137 -15.07 0.67 8.84
C ARG A 137 -14.53 0.92 7.44
N ARG A 138 -13.38 0.34 7.14
CA ARG A 138 -12.81 0.32 5.78
C ARG A 138 -13.68 -0.59 4.91
N SER A 139 -14.51 -0.01 4.05
CA SER A 139 -14.64 -0.62 2.72
C SER A 139 -13.32 -0.32 2.01
N PRO A 140 -12.73 -1.26 1.25
CA PRO A 140 -11.72 -0.88 0.25
C PRO A 140 -12.25 0.33 -0.54
N ILE A 141 -11.35 1.20 -0.98
CA ILE A 141 -11.71 2.20 -1.99
C ILE A 141 -12.34 1.39 -3.12
N ALA A 142 -13.65 1.42 -3.20
CA ALA A 142 -14.34 0.52 -4.08
C ALA A 142 -13.96 0.96 -5.49
N GLU A 143 -13.34 0.07 -6.24
CA GLU A 143 -12.98 0.28 -7.64
C GLU A 143 -14.20 0.73 -8.45
N SER A 144 -15.39 0.32 -8.01
CA SER A 144 -16.70 0.81 -8.43
C SER A 144 -16.79 2.37 -8.50
N PRO A 145 -16.72 3.16 -7.41
CA PRO A 145 -16.62 4.61 -7.48
C PRO A 145 -15.56 5.16 -8.43
N LEU A 146 -14.38 4.55 -8.53
CA LEU A 146 -13.30 5.04 -9.40
C LEU A 146 -13.65 4.86 -10.87
N TRP A 147 -14.19 3.70 -11.24
CA TRP A 147 -14.72 3.42 -12.56
C TRP A 147 -15.90 4.35 -12.92
N LEU A 148 -16.80 4.64 -11.97
CA LEU A 148 -17.93 5.53 -12.22
C LEU A 148 -17.47 6.98 -12.50
N VAL A 149 -16.49 7.50 -11.78
CA VAL A 149 -15.92 8.84 -12.08
C VAL A 149 -15.17 8.84 -13.41
N TRP A 150 -14.53 7.73 -13.78
CA TRP A 150 -13.96 7.56 -15.13
C TRP A 150 -15.05 7.63 -16.21
N GLU A 151 -16.17 6.92 -16.02
CA GLU A 151 -17.32 6.96 -16.94
C GLU A 151 -17.96 8.34 -17.02
N GLU A 152 -18.09 9.08 -15.91
CA GLU A 152 -18.56 10.47 -15.90
C GLU A 152 -17.70 11.35 -16.81
N ARG A 153 -16.36 11.18 -16.74
CA ARG A 153 -15.41 11.92 -17.56
C ARG A 153 -15.53 11.57 -19.04
N GLN A 154 -15.64 10.29 -19.37
CA GLN A 154 -15.79 9.84 -20.76
C GLN A 154 -17.09 10.35 -21.39
N ARG A 155 -18.18 10.37 -20.61
CA ARG A 155 -19.51 10.77 -21.07
C ARG A 155 -19.77 12.27 -20.96
N GLY A 156 -18.92 13.01 -20.26
CA GLY A 156 -19.13 14.43 -19.93
C GLY A 156 -20.44 14.68 -19.19
N THR A 157 -20.96 13.69 -18.46
CA THR A 157 -22.27 13.74 -17.79
C THR A 157 -22.15 13.17 -16.39
N ALA A 158 -22.76 13.84 -15.40
CA ALA A 158 -22.78 13.34 -14.02
C ALA A 158 -23.62 12.06 -13.91
N ILE A 159 -23.09 11.06 -13.21
CA ILE A 159 -23.71 9.77 -12.94
C ILE A 159 -24.13 9.79 -11.48
N ALA A 160 -25.37 9.46 -11.13
CA ALA A 160 -25.77 9.37 -9.73
C ALA A 160 -25.17 8.11 -9.10
N HIS A 161 -24.28 8.26 -8.12
CA HIS A 161 -23.65 7.14 -7.40
C HIS A 161 -23.37 7.47 -5.93
N ALA A 162 -22.98 6.47 -5.13
CA ALA A 162 -22.70 6.63 -3.69
C ALA A 162 -21.58 7.65 -3.36
N GLY A 163 -20.75 8.01 -4.35
CA GLY A 163 -19.62 8.92 -4.21
C GLY A 163 -19.98 10.39 -4.38
N ASN A 164 -21.08 10.71 -5.06
CA ASN A 164 -21.51 12.09 -5.35
C ASN A 164 -22.93 12.42 -4.84
N GLY A 165 -23.50 11.57 -3.98
CA GLY A 165 -24.83 11.74 -3.41
C GLY A 165 -25.27 10.54 -2.56
N ARG A 166 -26.54 10.12 -2.72
CA ARG A 166 -27.06 8.86 -2.16
C ARG A 166 -26.97 7.75 -3.20
N GLU A 167 -26.83 6.50 -2.76
CA GLU A 167 -26.94 5.32 -3.64
C GLU A 167 -28.22 5.39 -4.47
N ALA A 168 -28.06 5.31 -5.79
CA ALA A 168 -29.17 5.29 -6.73
C ALA A 168 -30.00 4.01 -6.53
N ARG A 169 -31.32 4.15 -6.68
CA ARG A 169 -32.24 3.01 -6.64
C ARG A 169 -33.12 3.00 -7.87
N VAL A 170 -33.20 1.84 -8.50
CA VAL A 170 -34.05 1.57 -9.66
C VAL A 170 -34.99 0.43 -9.28
N MET A 171 -36.30 0.65 -9.38
CA MET A 171 -37.32 -0.36 -9.08
C MET A 171 -37.11 -1.03 -7.70
N GLY A 172 -36.77 -0.23 -6.69
CA GLY A 172 -36.52 -0.69 -5.32
C GLY A 172 -35.17 -1.38 -5.08
N ARG A 173 -34.38 -1.65 -6.13
CA ARG A 173 -33.04 -2.23 -6.04
C ARG A 173 -31.96 -1.15 -6.04
N LYS A 174 -30.93 -1.33 -5.23
CA LYS A 174 -29.74 -0.48 -5.25
C LYS A 174 -28.90 -0.77 -6.50
N VAL A 175 -28.38 0.28 -7.12
CA VAL A 175 -27.46 0.20 -8.27
C VAL A 175 -26.23 1.05 -8.00
N ASP A 176 -25.10 0.71 -8.61
CA ASP A 176 -23.83 1.41 -8.37
C ASP A 176 -23.82 2.80 -9.00
N GLY A 177 -24.26 2.91 -10.26
CA GLY A 177 -24.40 4.16 -10.98
C GLY A 177 -25.68 4.24 -11.80
N LEU A 178 -26.28 5.43 -11.89
CA LEU A 178 -27.44 5.69 -12.74
C LEU A 178 -27.27 7.01 -13.50
N VAL A 179 -27.40 6.96 -14.83
CA VAL A 179 -27.43 8.15 -15.68
C VAL A 179 -28.54 8.00 -16.71
N ARG A 180 -29.52 8.91 -16.67
CA ARG A 180 -30.72 8.83 -17.53
C ARG A 180 -31.41 7.46 -17.44
N ASN A 181 -31.41 6.68 -18.53
CA ASN A 181 -31.98 5.33 -18.60
C ASN A 181 -30.91 4.23 -18.63
N THR A 182 -29.67 4.57 -18.29
CA THR A 182 -28.52 3.65 -18.28
C THR A 182 -28.06 3.41 -16.84
N VAL A 183 -28.02 2.14 -16.45
CA VAL A 183 -27.52 1.66 -15.17
C VAL A 183 -26.09 1.16 -15.36
N LEU A 184 -25.18 1.59 -14.49
CA LEU A 184 -23.80 1.13 -14.43
C LEU A 184 -23.63 0.25 -13.20
N GLU A 185 -23.17 -0.98 -13.39
CA GLU A 185 -22.95 -1.98 -12.33
C GLU A 185 -21.50 -2.45 -12.35
N PHE A 186 -20.86 -2.43 -11.19
CA PHE A 186 -19.47 -2.86 -11.04
C PHE A 186 -19.42 -4.15 -10.22
N HIS A 187 -18.82 -5.19 -10.79
CA HIS A 187 -18.78 -6.52 -10.19
C HIS A 187 -17.38 -6.86 -9.72
N GLY A 188 -17.16 -6.84 -8.40
CA GLY A 188 -15.95 -7.39 -7.79
C GLY A 188 -15.85 -8.90 -8.04
N CYS A 189 -14.76 -9.36 -8.64
CA CYS A 189 -14.55 -10.73 -9.07
C CYS A 189 -14.54 -11.72 -7.90
N PHE A 190 -14.08 -11.29 -6.72
CA PHE A 190 -14.11 -12.14 -5.52
C PHE A 190 -15.54 -12.38 -5.01
N PHE A 191 -16.41 -11.38 -5.04
CA PHE A 191 -17.75 -11.44 -4.45
C PHE A 191 -18.86 -11.82 -5.44
N HIS A 192 -18.63 -11.58 -6.72
CA HIS A 192 -19.60 -11.78 -7.79
C HIS A 192 -19.11 -12.74 -8.86
N GLY A 193 -17.88 -13.25 -8.79
CA GLY A 193 -17.33 -14.14 -9.82
C GLY A 193 -17.89 -15.56 -9.78
N PRO A 194 -17.70 -16.33 -10.87
CA PRO A 194 -18.19 -17.71 -10.99
C PRO A 194 -17.44 -18.70 -10.07
N ASN A 195 -16.27 -18.30 -9.53
CA ASN A 195 -15.46 -19.11 -8.62
C ASN A 195 -15.77 -18.86 -7.13
N ASP A 196 -16.84 -18.12 -6.82
CA ASP A 196 -17.22 -17.85 -5.43
C ASP A 196 -17.58 -19.16 -4.70
N THR A 197 -17.00 -19.36 -3.52
CA THR A 197 -17.30 -20.48 -2.62
C THR A 197 -18.68 -20.34 -1.97
N MET A 198 -19.32 -19.18 -2.06
CA MET A 198 -20.70 -18.93 -1.66
C MET A 198 -21.65 -18.99 -2.87
N GLY A 199 -21.97 -20.22 -3.31
CA GLY A 199 -22.60 -20.59 -4.59
C GLY A 199 -24.00 -20.06 -4.97
N GLY A 200 -24.37 -18.83 -4.62
CA GLY A 200 -25.62 -18.18 -5.08
C GLY A 200 -25.48 -16.71 -5.49
N ARG A 201 -24.31 -16.10 -5.30
CA ARG A 201 -24.10 -14.66 -5.53
C ARG A 201 -23.92 -14.30 -7.00
N TYR A 202 -23.16 -15.09 -7.75
CA TYR A 202 -23.05 -14.92 -9.20
C TYR A 202 -24.42 -15.00 -9.87
N GLU A 203 -25.23 -16.01 -9.54
CA GLU A 203 -26.59 -16.13 -10.07
C GLU A 203 -27.47 -14.94 -9.67
N ALA A 204 -27.37 -14.46 -8.42
CA ALA A 204 -28.12 -13.29 -7.97
C ALA A 204 -27.72 -12.02 -8.73
N THR A 205 -26.42 -11.83 -9.02
CA THR A 205 -25.91 -10.76 -9.88
C THR A 205 -26.51 -10.86 -11.28
N MET A 206 -26.44 -12.04 -11.91
CA MET A 206 -27.01 -12.24 -13.25
C MET A 206 -28.52 -12.00 -13.28
N ARG A 207 -29.26 -12.46 -12.25
CA ARG A 207 -30.71 -12.19 -12.13
C ARG A 207 -31.01 -10.70 -11.97
N LYS A 208 -30.18 -9.96 -11.22
CA LYS A 208 -30.31 -8.50 -11.08
C LYS A 208 -30.13 -7.81 -12.43
N THR A 209 -29.09 -8.15 -13.19
CA THR A 209 -28.84 -7.61 -14.52
C THR A 209 -29.98 -7.89 -15.48
N VAL A 210 -30.48 -9.14 -15.53
CA VAL A 210 -31.63 -9.52 -16.38
C VAL A 210 -32.87 -8.71 -16.02
N PHE A 211 -33.18 -8.58 -14.73
CA PHE A 211 -34.33 -7.81 -14.26
C PHE A 211 -34.24 -6.33 -14.68
N LEU A 212 -33.07 -5.70 -14.55
CA LEU A 212 -32.87 -4.31 -14.94
C LEU A 212 -33.06 -4.11 -16.45
N ARG A 213 -32.51 -5.01 -17.28
CA ARG A 213 -32.70 -4.98 -18.74
C ARG A 213 -34.16 -5.19 -19.14
N GLN A 214 -34.85 -6.16 -18.53
CA GLN A 214 -36.29 -6.40 -18.77
C GLN A 214 -37.17 -5.23 -18.33
N SER A 215 -36.72 -4.45 -17.36
CA SER A 215 -37.41 -3.23 -16.89
C SER A 215 -37.19 -2.03 -17.81
N GLY A 216 -36.53 -2.22 -18.97
CA GLY A 216 -36.33 -1.18 -19.99
C GLY A 216 -35.09 -0.31 -19.79
N TYR A 217 -34.19 -0.67 -18.86
CA TYR A 217 -32.92 0.03 -18.66
C TYR A 217 -31.80 -0.58 -19.52
N GLU A 218 -30.94 0.29 -20.04
CA GLU A 218 -29.65 -0.15 -20.58
C GLU A 218 -28.73 -0.45 -19.39
N VAL A 219 -28.09 -1.62 -19.35
CA VAL A 219 -27.20 -2.01 -18.24
C VAL A 219 -25.80 -2.24 -18.76
N ILE A 220 -24.88 -1.39 -18.30
CA ILE A 220 -23.44 -1.45 -18.58
C ILE A 220 -22.75 -2.05 -17.37
N GLU A 221 -22.05 -3.14 -17.59
CA GLU A 221 -21.39 -3.91 -16.54
C GLU A 221 -19.88 -3.79 -16.70
N LYS A 222 -19.18 -3.72 -15.58
CA LYS A 222 -17.72 -3.75 -15.55
C LYS A 222 -17.24 -4.68 -14.45
N TRP A 223 -16.42 -5.65 -14.82
CA TRP A 223 -15.79 -6.54 -13.84
C TRP A 223 -14.48 -5.94 -13.33
N GLU A 224 -14.15 -6.20 -12.06
CA GLU A 224 -12.89 -5.80 -11.41
C GLU A 224 -11.67 -6.17 -12.26
N CYS A 225 -11.53 -7.43 -12.67
CA CYS A 225 -10.40 -7.87 -13.50
C CYS A 225 -10.35 -7.19 -14.89
N GLU A 226 -11.50 -6.80 -15.45
CA GLU A 226 -11.57 -6.07 -16.71
C GLU A 226 -11.21 -4.59 -16.55
N PHE A 227 -11.45 -4.03 -15.36
CA PHE A 227 -11.07 -2.66 -15.04
C PHE A 227 -9.58 -2.57 -14.72
N GLU A 228 -9.04 -3.49 -13.93
CA GLU A 228 -7.60 -3.62 -13.69
C GLU A 228 -6.83 -3.74 -15.01
N ARG A 229 -7.28 -4.62 -15.91
CA ARG A 229 -6.66 -4.78 -17.23
C ARG A 229 -6.73 -3.51 -18.07
N GLN A 230 -7.87 -2.81 -18.06
CA GLN A 230 -8.00 -1.54 -18.77
C GLN A 230 -7.00 -0.49 -18.26
N ILE A 231 -6.82 -0.39 -16.94
CA ILE A 231 -5.87 0.54 -16.33
C ILE A 231 -4.43 0.22 -16.76
N LEU A 232 -4.10 -1.06 -16.96
CA LEU A 232 -2.79 -1.49 -17.43
C LEU A 232 -2.56 -1.24 -18.93
N GLU A 233 -3.61 -1.39 -19.75
CA GLU A 233 -3.50 -1.34 -21.21
C GLU A 233 -3.71 0.06 -21.79
N ASP A 234 -4.51 0.93 -21.15
CA ASP A 234 -4.85 2.25 -21.65
C ASP A 234 -4.16 3.38 -20.87
N ALA A 235 -3.30 4.14 -21.56
CA ALA A 235 -2.53 5.23 -20.97
C ALA A 235 -3.42 6.36 -20.40
N ALA A 236 -4.60 6.61 -20.98
CA ALA A 236 -5.50 7.65 -20.51
C ALA A 236 -6.16 7.30 -19.18
N SER A 237 -6.62 6.06 -19.02
CA SER A 237 -7.18 5.52 -17.77
C SER A 237 -6.11 5.38 -16.69
N SER A 238 -4.90 4.91 -17.05
CA SER A 238 -3.74 4.86 -16.16
C SER A 238 -3.38 6.22 -15.58
N ALA A 239 -3.26 7.25 -16.44
CA ALA A 239 -2.98 8.62 -16.01
C ALA A 239 -4.12 9.22 -15.17
N PHE A 240 -5.37 8.88 -15.46
CA PHE A 240 -6.53 9.33 -14.69
C PHE A 240 -6.55 8.73 -13.29
N VAL A 241 -6.33 7.42 -13.17
CA VAL A 241 -6.22 6.75 -11.88
C VAL A 241 -5.06 7.37 -11.10
N ALA A 242 -3.85 7.44 -11.67
CA ALA A 242 -2.68 8.02 -11.00
C ALA A 242 -2.87 9.48 -10.52
N GLY A 243 -3.69 10.29 -11.21
CA GLY A 243 -3.96 11.69 -10.85
C GLY A 243 -5.18 11.93 -9.95
N ASN A 244 -5.97 10.90 -9.64
CA ASN A 244 -7.19 11.04 -8.83
C ASN A 244 -6.85 10.96 -7.32
N PRO A 245 -7.36 11.86 -6.46
CA PRO A 245 -7.13 11.79 -5.00
C PRO A 245 -7.73 10.53 -4.34
N LEU A 246 -8.55 9.77 -5.06
CA LEU A 246 -9.04 8.44 -4.65
C LEU A 246 -8.09 7.30 -5.04
N SER A 247 -7.06 7.54 -5.85
CA SER A 247 -6.07 6.50 -6.12
C SER A 247 -5.10 6.35 -4.96
N GLN A 248 -4.87 5.10 -4.63
CA GLN A 248 -3.74 4.72 -3.82
C GLN A 248 -2.47 5.12 -4.59
N ILE A 249 -1.52 5.81 -3.94
CA ILE A 249 -0.20 6.05 -4.54
C ILE A 249 0.53 4.71 -4.47
N ASP A 250 0.30 3.86 -5.46
CA ASP A 250 0.97 2.57 -5.49
C ASP A 250 2.42 2.76 -5.94
N VAL A 251 3.35 2.49 -5.01
CA VAL A 251 4.78 2.53 -5.32
C VAL A 251 5.20 1.13 -5.72
N PHE A 252 5.55 0.99 -7.00
CA PHE A 252 6.06 -0.24 -7.58
C PHE A 252 7.58 -0.22 -7.61
N LEU A 253 8.20 -1.31 -7.16
CA LEU A 253 9.61 -1.60 -7.41
C LEU A 253 9.66 -2.76 -8.40
N ASN A 254 10.15 -2.51 -9.62
CA ASN A 254 10.26 -3.51 -10.69
C ASN A 254 8.96 -4.32 -10.89
N GLN A 255 7.83 -3.63 -11.10
CA GLN A 255 6.47 -4.20 -11.24
C GLN A 255 5.90 -4.88 -9.99
N LYS A 256 6.63 -4.90 -8.88
CA LYS A 256 6.16 -5.44 -7.60
C LYS A 256 5.66 -4.30 -6.70
N LEU A 257 4.41 -4.39 -6.26
CA LEU A 257 3.82 -3.44 -5.31
C LEU A 257 4.57 -3.52 -3.96
N VAL A 258 5.05 -2.38 -3.44
CA VAL A 258 5.80 -2.32 -2.18
C VAL A 258 5.09 -1.48 -1.11
N THR A 259 4.07 -0.71 -1.50
CA THR A 259 3.12 -0.16 -0.54
C THR A 259 2.31 -1.29 0.10
N PRO A 260 2.01 -1.21 1.42
CA PRO A 260 1.09 -2.17 2.02
C PRO A 260 -0.24 -2.15 1.26
N PRO A 261 -0.85 -3.31 0.97
CA PRO A 261 -2.22 -3.36 0.43
C PRO A 261 -3.25 -2.82 1.46
N SER A 262 -2.82 -2.49 2.68
CA SER A 262 -3.67 -1.90 3.69
C SER A 262 -3.90 -0.41 3.41
N HIS A 263 -5.15 -0.11 3.07
CA HIS A 263 -5.76 1.21 2.89
C HIS A 263 -5.72 2.07 4.19
N ALA A 264 -4.53 2.32 4.74
CA ALA A 264 -4.35 3.04 6.00
C ALA A 264 -4.35 4.57 5.86
N TYR A 265 -4.52 5.08 4.65
CA TYR A 265 -4.42 6.50 4.37
C TYR A 265 -5.80 7.15 4.15
N PRO A 266 -5.95 8.45 4.47
CA PRO A 266 -7.26 9.08 4.53
C PRO A 266 -7.95 9.07 3.17
N SER A 267 -9.13 8.44 3.10
CA SER A 267 -9.86 8.21 1.85
C SER A 267 -10.84 9.33 1.49
N ARG A 268 -11.10 10.28 2.41
CA ARG A 268 -11.95 11.46 2.18
C ARG A 268 -11.42 12.66 2.95
N LEU A 269 -11.33 13.80 2.27
CA LEU A 269 -11.09 15.11 2.87
C LEU A 269 -12.45 15.74 3.18
N LEU A 270 -12.73 16.01 4.45
CA LEU A 270 -13.88 16.84 4.82
C LEU A 270 -13.47 18.31 4.89
N ASN A 271 -14.29 19.18 4.29
CA ASN A 271 -14.25 20.62 4.47
C ASN A 271 -15.32 21.02 5.49
N TYR A 272 -14.89 21.49 6.66
CA TYR A 272 -15.80 22.10 7.62
C TYR A 272 -16.07 23.56 7.23
N GLY A 273 -17.32 24.02 7.40
CA GLY A 273 -17.66 25.43 7.23
C GLY A 273 -16.94 26.32 8.27
N PRO A 274 -16.72 27.61 8.00
CA PRO A 274 -16.01 28.51 8.92
C PRO A 274 -16.57 28.51 10.35
N ALA A 275 -17.90 28.42 10.49
CA ALA A 275 -18.57 28.37 11.79
C ALA A 275 -18.19 27.12 12.62
N ALA A 276 -18.05 25.95 11.99
CA ALA A 276 -17.63 24.73 12.68
C ALA A 276 -16.14 24.77 13.07
N LYS A 277 -15.31 25.42 12.24
CA LYS A 277 -13.89 25.64 12.50
C LYS A 277 -13.65 26.57 13.69
N THR A 278 -14.44 27.63 13.83
CA THR A 278 -14.28 28.61 14.92
C THR A 278 -14.97 28.23 16.23
N THR A 279 -15.85 27.20 16.22
CA THR A 279 -16.61 26.79 17.41
C THR A 279 -16.25 25.38 17.87
N HIS A 280 -16.84 24.36 17.24
CA HIS A 280 -16.73 22.97 17.67
C HIS A 280 -15.30 22.46 17.58
N LEU A 281 -14.59 22.77 16.49
CA LEU A 281 -13.24 22.27 16.26
C LEU A 281 -12.20 22.96 17.16
N THR A 282 -12.25 24.29 17.29
CA THR A 282 -11.39 25.03 18.23
C THR A 282 -11.70 24.69 19.70
N SER A 283 -12.94 24.32 20.04
CA SER A 283 -13.26 23.83 21.39
C SER A 283 -12.55 22.52 21.74
N ALA A 284 -12.17 21.73 20.73
CA ALA A 284 -11.33 20.55 20.85
C ALA A 284 -9.84 20.84 20.54
N LEU A 285 -9.42 22.11 20.59
CA LEU A 285 -8.07 22.59 20.25
C LEU A 285 -7.60 22.24 18.84
N TRP A 286 -8.55 22.11 17.93
CA TRP A 286 -8.26 21.78 16.55
C TRP A 286 -8.11 23.05 15.72
N TYR A 287 -6.85 23.41 15.49
CA TYR A 287 -6.46 24.55 14.66
C TYR A 287 -5.82 24.03 13.38
N GLY A 288 -6.15 24.65 12.24
CA GLY A 288 -5.56 24.32 10.96
C GLY A 288 -4.04 24.50 11.01
N ASP A 289 -3.30 23.44 10.69
CA ASP A 289 -1.86 23.51 10.59
C ASP A 289 -1.45 24.18 9.27
N THR A 290 -0.36 24.95 9.29
CA THR A 290 0.18 25.57 8.07
C THR A 290 0.65 24.47 7.11
N PRO A 291 0.10 24.37 5.87
CA PRO A 291 0.54 23.38 4.90
C PRO A 291 2.06 23.46 4.64
N GLY A 292 2.73 22.32 4.63
CA GLY A 292 4.19 22.23 4.47
C GLY A 292 5.01 22.48 5.74
N PHE A 293 4.40 22.95 6.82
CA PHE A 293 5.06 23.21 8.11
C PHE A 293 4.44 22.41 9.26
N MET A 294 3.70 21.34 8.98
CA MET A 294 2.93 20.61 10.01
C MET A 294 3.76 20.12 11.20
N ASP A 295 5.03 19.74 10.96
CA ASP A 295 5.98 19.31 12.01
C ASP A 295 6.85 20.45 12.58
N ASP A 296 6.67 21.69 12.11
CA ASP A 296 7.47 22.86 12.48
C ASP A 296 6.80 23.64 13.62
N CYS A 297 7.40 23.63 14.80
CA CYS A 297 6.85 24.30 15.99
C CYS A 297 6.84 25.84 15.92
N VAL A 298 7.49 26.44 14.92
CA VAL A 298 7.65 27.89 14.77
C VAL A 298 6.77 28.43 13.64
N ASN A 299 6.81 27.79 12.48
CA ASN A 299 6.11 28.24 11.27
C ASN A 299 4.68 27.67 11.15
N ASN A 300 4.30 26.74 12.02
CA ASN A 300 2.94 26.21 12.09
C ASN A 300 2.05 27.08 13.00
N THR A 301 1.13 27.82 12.40
CA THR A 301 0.17 28.67 13.11
C THR A 301 -0.75 27.86 14.01
N GLY A 302 -1.19 26.69 13.55
CA GLY A 302 -2.01 25.76 14.33
C GLY A 302 -1.30 25.24 15.57
N ALA A 303 -0.02 24.87 15.45
CA ALA A 303 0.80 24.46 16.58
C ALA A 303 1.01 25.61 17.58
N GLY A 304 1.30 26.82 17.10
CA GLY A 304 1.46 28.00 17.96
C GLY A 304 0.20 28.33 18.75
N LEU A 305 -0.98 28.20 18.14
CA LEU A 305 -2.27 28.44 18.80
C LEU A 305 -2.54 27.38 19.89
N ARG A 306 -2.26 26.10 19.64
CA ARG A 306 -2.36 25.04 20.67
C ARG A 306 -1.40 25.29 21.83
N CYS A 307 -0.13 25.59 21.54
CA CYS A 307 0.88 25.89 22.55
C CYS A 307 0.50 27.10 23.42
N SER A 308 -0.05 28.16 22.83
CA SER A 308 -0.50 29.33 23.57
C SER A 308 -1.74 29.06 24.44
N PHE A 309 -2.62 28.15 24.02
CA PHE A 309 -3.76 27.72 24.83
C PHE A 309 -3.32 26.97 26.09
N THR A 310 -2.34 26.07 25.98
CA THR A 310 -1.77 25.31 27.11
C THR A 310 -0.70 26.08 27.89
N ALA A 311 -0.36 27.30 27.48
CA ALA A 311 0.62 28.13 28.16
C ALA A 311 0.13 28.51 29.57
N GLY A 312 1.04 28.45 30.54
CA GLY A 312 0.74 28.79 31.94
C GLY A 312 0.12 27.65 32.77
N GLY A 313 0.22 26.39 32.32
CA GLY A 313 -0.17 25.22 33.12
C GLY A 313 -1.68 24.98 33.20
N LYS A 314 -2.42 25.42 32.19
CA LYS A 314 -3.87 25.16 32.12
C LYS A 314 -4.11 23.66 31.89
N GLU A 315 -4.88 23.05 32.77
CA GLU A 315 -5.29 21.66 32.66
C GLU A 315 -6.43 21.53 31.64
N GLY A 316 -6.35 20.52 30.78
CA GLY A 316 -7.37 20.19 29.79
C GLY A 316 -7.82 18.75 29.95
N GLU A 317 -9.12 18.50 29.86
CA GLU A 317 -9.68 17.15 29.88
C GLU A 317 -9.56 16.51 28.49
N VAL A 318 -8.90 15.36 28.40
CA VAL A 318 -8.76 14.61 27.15
C VAL A 318 -9.95 13.67 27.01
N MET A 319 -10.93 14.06 26.21
CA MET A 319 -12.12 13.24 25.92
C MET A 319 -11.92 12.46 24.62
N GLY A 320 -11.69 11.14 24.72
CA GLY A 320 -11.58 10.23 23.58
C GLY A 320 -10.47 9.19 23.71
N HIS A 321 -10.38 8.26 22.76
CA HIS A 321 -9.27 7.31 22.69
C HIS A 321 -8.00 8.01 22.21
N LEU A 322 -6.86 7.75 22.88
CA LEU A 322 -5.55 8.20 22.42
C LEU A 322 -5.19 7.44 21.12
N HIS A 323 -5.23 8.11 19.98
CA HIS A 323 -4.70 7.57 18.73
C HIS A 323 -3.18 7.74 18.70
N CYS A 324 -2.48 7.00 19.57
CA CYS A 324 -1.03 6.89 19.55
C CYS A 324 -0.62 5.62 18.80
N ASP A 325 0.21 5.76 17.77
CA ASP A 325 0.83 4.65 17.02
C ASP A 325 1.72 3.74 17.89
N LEU A 326 1.96 4.10 19.16
CA LEU A 326 2.74 3.30 20.10
C LEU A 326 1.99 2.08 20.67
N PHE A 327 0.67 2.00 20.49
CA PHE A 327 -0.18 0.96 21.11
C PHE A 327 -0.94 0.10 20.09
N ASN A 328 -0.44 0.01 18.84
CA ASN A 328 -0.85 -1.00 17.87
C ASN A 328 0.32 -1.93 17.55
#